data_AF-A0A3N9XBM6-F1
#
_entry.id   AF-A0A3N9XBM6-F1
#
_cell.length_a   1.000
_cell.length_b   1.000
_cell.length_c   1.000
_cell.angle_alpha   90.00
_cell.angle_beta   90.00
_cell.angle_gamma   90.00
#
_symmetry.space_group_name_H-M   'P 1'
#
loop_
_entity.id
_entity.type
_entity.pdbx_description
1 polymer ?
#
loop_
_entity_poly.entity_id
_entity_poly.type
_entity_poly.pdbx_seq_one_letter_code
_entity_poly.pdbx_strand_id
1 'polypeptide(L)'
;MPIRWRDAMNQALYGPDGFFVACTGPADHFRTSVHASPAFAGALLRLVAQVDAALGHPPRLDVVDVGAGRGELLRALVGLA
;
A
#
# COMPACT_ATOMS: atom_id res chain seq x y z
N MET A 1 -28.56 12.33 -17.08
CA MET A 1 -27.45 13.07 -17.73
C MET A 1 -26.21 12.18 -17.74
N PRO A 2 -25.39 12.21 -18.80
CA PRO A 2 -24.08 11.59 -18.76
C PRO A 2 -23.21 12.24 -17.67
N ILE A 3 -22.49 11.42 -16.91
CA ILE A 3 -21.51 11.86 -15.91
C ILE A 3 -20.09 11.75 -16.47
N ARG A 4 -19.14 12.52 -15.94
CA ARG A 4 -17.73 12.39 -16.35
C ARG A 4 -17.20 11.04 -15.89
N TRP A 5 -16.31 10.45 -16.67
CA TRP A 5 -15.68 9.17 -16.33
C TRP A 5 -15.00 9.19 -14.95
N ARG A 6 -14.33 10.28 -14.60
CA ARG A 6 -13.72 10.44 -13.26
C ARG A 6 -14.75 10.31 -12.14
N ASP A 7 -15.91 10.94 -12.31
CA ASP A 7 -16.97 10.96 -11.30
C ASP A 7 -17.64 9.57 -11.22
N ALA A 8 -17.82 8.91 -12.37
CA ALA A 8 -18.30 7.53 -12.44
C ALA A 8 -17.35 6.56 -11.72
N MET A 9 -16.04 6.64 -12.00
CA MET A 9 -15.01 5.84 -11.34
C MET A 9 -14.97 6.09 -9.84
N ASN A 10 -15.07 7.35 -9.41
CA ASN A 10 -15.07 7.68 -7.99
C ASN A 10 -16.29 7.11 -7.27
N GLN A 11 -17.48 7.19 -7.87
CA GLN A 11 -18.69 6.56 -7.30
C GLN A 11 -18.56 5.03 -7.24
N ALA A 12 -18.09 4.39 -8.31
CA ALA A 12 -17.98 2.93 -8.37
C ALA A 12 -16.93 2.37 -7.38
N LEU A 13 -15.84 3.10 -7.14
CA LEU A 13 -14.77 2.66 -6.24
C LEU A 13 -14.99 3.07 -4.78
N TYR A 14 -15.43 4.30 -4.54
CA TYR A 14 -15.42 4.95 -3.22
C TYR A 14 -16.78 5.52 -2.78
N GLY A 15 -17.84 5.35 -3.57
CA GLY A 15 -19.20 5.72 -3.17
C GLY A 15 -19.71 4.86 -2.00
N PRO A 16 -20.90 5.16 -1.45
CA PRO A 16 -21.51 4.39 -0.37
C PRO A 16 -21.61 2.89 -0.66
N ASP A 17 -21.89 2.53 -1.91
CA ASP A 17 -21.94 1.16 -2.42
C ASP A 17 -20.68 0.79 -3.24
N GLY A 18 -19.62 1.58 -3.12
CA GLY A 18 -18.40 1.44 -3.91
C GLY A 18 -17.57 0.23 -3.50
N PHE A 19 -16.78 -0.30 -4.44
CA PHE A 19 -16.01 -1.53 -4.25
C PHE A 19 -15.09 -1.52 -3.01
N PHE A 20 -14.47 -0.39 -2.68
CA PHE A 20 -13.61 -0.29 -1.49
C PHE A 20 -14.36 0.01 -0.19
N VAL A 21 -15.68 0.25 -0.26
CA VAL A 21 -16.52 0.70 0.86
C VAL A 21 -17.56 -0.37 1.25
N ALA A 22 -18.20 -1.00 0.27
CA ALA A 22 -19.18 -2.06 0.49
C ALA A 22 -18.49 -3.40 0.83
N CYS A 23 -19.02 -4.12 1.83
CA CYS A 23 -18.43 -5.31 2.44
C CYS A 23 -18.17 -6.51 1.51
N THR A 24 -17.25 -7.38 1.96
CA THR A 24 -16.29 -8.29 1.26
C THR A 24 -14.99 -7.56 0.97
N GLY A 25 -14.12 -7.51 1.98
CA GLY A 25 -12.90 -6.69 1.97
C GLY A 25 -12.12 -6.85 0.65
N PRO A 26 -11.83 -5.76 -0.08
CA PRO A 26 -11.09 -5.78 -1.34
C PRO A 26 -9.79 -6.61 -1.26
N ALA A 27 -9.17 -6.64 -0.09
CA ALA A 27 -7.96 -7.37 0.22
C ALA A 27 -8.04 -8.90 -0.02
N ASP A 28 -9.23 -9.51 -0.02
CA ASP A 28 -9.39 -10.94 -0.32
C ASP A 28 -9.35 -11.23 -1.83
N HIS A 29 -9.54 -10.22 -2.67
CA HIS A 29 -9.52 -10.36 -4.13
C HIS A 29 -8.13 -10.12 -4.74
N PHE A 30 -7.20 -9.54 -3.97
CA PHE A 30 -5.91 -9.10 -4.49
C PHE A 30 -4.76 -9.98 -4.06
N ARG A 31 -3.99 -10.43 -5.06
CA ARG A 31 -2.64 -10.95 -4.88
C ARG A 31 -1.66 -9.94 -5.47
N THR A 32 -1.09 -9.10 -4.62
CA THR A 32 -0.06 -8.10 -4.99
C THR A 32 1.36 -8.68 -4.88
N SER A 33 2.39 -7.92 -5.29
CA SER A 33 3.80 -8.34 -5.24
C SER A 33 4.26 -8.81 -3.84
N VAL A 34 3.72 -8.21 -2.78
CA VAL A 34 4.01 -8.57 -1.38
C VAL A 34 3.59 -10.01 -1.06
N HIS A 35 2.56 -10.52 -1.73
CA HIS A 35 2.05 -11.88 -1.55
C HIS A 35 2.83 -12.92 -2.36
N ALA A 36 3.68 -12.50 -3.29
CA ALA A 36 4.39 -13.41 -4.19
C ALA A 36 5.64 -14.00 -3.53
N SER A 37 6.46 -13.18 -2.89
CA SER A 37 7.66 -13.60 -2.15
C SER A 37 8.21 -12.48 -1.26
N PRO A 38 9.14 -12.79 -0.33
CA PRO A 38 9.81 -11.78 0.49
C PRO A 38 10.69 -10.79 -0.30
N ALA A 39 10.99 -11.07 -1.58
CA ALA A 39 11.97 -10.30 -2.35
C ALA A 39 11.57 -8.82 -2.50
N PHE A 40 10.27 -8.54 -2.66
CA PHE A 40 9.78 -7.17 -2.81
C PHE A 40 9.99 -6.35 -1.52
N ALA A 41 9.63 -6.90 -0.36
CA ALA A 41 9.86 -6.25 0.92
C ALA A 41 11.35 -6.07 1.20
N GLY A 42 12.19 -7.07 0.87
CA GLY A 42 13.64 -6.96 1.01
C GLY A 42 14.26 -5.87 0.13
N ALA A 43 13.78 -5.71 -1.10
CA ALA A 43 14.23 -4.63 -1.98
C ALA A 43 13.85 -3.24 -1.43
N LEU A 44 12.63 -3.09 -0.91
CA LEU A 44 12.18 -1.85 -0.27
C LEU A 44 12.96 -1.53 1.01
N LEU A 45 13.27 -2.53 1.85
CA LEU A 45 14.09 -2.31 3.04
C LEU A 45 15.48 -1.79 2.68
N ARG A 46 16.10 -2.32 1.61
CA ARG A 46 17.38 -1.80 1.10
C ARG A 46 17.26 -0.36 0.63
N LEU A 47 16.17 -0.01 -0.05
CA LEU A 47 15.90 1.37 -0.47
C LEU A 47 15.73 2.29 0.75
N VAL A 48 14.99 1.86 1.78
CA VAL A 48 14.83 2.63 3.02
C VAL A 48 16.18 2.89 3.68
N ALA A 49 17.06 1.88 3.77
CA ALA A 49 18.41 2.05 4.31
C ALA A 49 19.27 3.04 3.49
N GLN A 50 19.14 3.02 2.16
CA GLN A 50 19.81 3.99 1.29
C GLN A 50 19.29 5.41 1.50
N VAL A 51 17.98 5.58 1.68
CA VAL A 51 17.36 6.88 1.97
C VAL A 51 17.80 7.39 3.34
N ASP A 52 17.81 6.54 4.37
CA ASP A 52 18.30 6.89 5.71
C ASP A 52 19.74 7.42 5.68
N ALA A 53 20.62 6.70 4.98
CA ALA A 53 22.01 7.12 4.79
C ALA A 53 22.12 8.43 4.00
N ALA A 54 21.33 8.60 2.93
CA ALA A 54 21.31 9.82 2.12
C ALA A 54 20.79 11.05 2.90
N LEU A 55 19.92 10.83 3.88
CA LEU A 55 19.44 11.85 4.81
C LEU A 55 20.39 12.09 6.00
N GLY A 56 21.49 11.35 6.09
CA GLY A 56 22.49 11.50 7.15
C GLY A 56 22.08 10.88 8.49
N HIS A 57 21.30 9.79 8.47
CA HIS A 57 20.83 9.07 9.66
C HIS A 57 20.09 9.96 10.66
N PRO A 58 18.95 10.56 10.28
CA PRO A 58 18.14 11.32 11.22
C PRO A 58 17.73 10.44 12.42
N PRO A 59 17.54 11.01 13.61
CA PRO A 59 17.15 10.26 14.80
C PRO A 59 15.78 9.57 14.67
N ARG A 60 14.98 9.94 13.66
CA ARG A 60 13.74 9.30 13.30
C ARG A 60 13.55 9.33 11.79
N LEU A 61 13.18 8.18 11.22
CA LEU A 61 12.73 8.04 9.84
C LEU A 61 11.42 7.23 9.86
N ASP A 62 10.35 7.80 9.30
CA ASP A 62 9.05 7.12 9.22
C ASP A 62 8.82 6.56 7.80
N VAL A 63 8.35 5.31 7.72
CA VAL A 63 7.91 4.68 6.47
C VAL A 63 6.38 4.64 6.45
N VAL A 64 5.77 5.26 5.44
CA VAL A 64 4.31 5.37 5.30
C VAL A 64 3.84 4.58 4.07
N ASP A 65 2.96 3.60 4.29
CA ASP A 65 2.30 2.82 3.23
C ASP A 65 0.88 3.36 2.98
N VAL A 66 0.67 4.03 1.84
CA VAL A 66 -0.61 4.65 1.49
C VAL A 66 -1.48 3.66 0.75
N GLY A 67 -2.62 3.30 1.35
CA GLY A 67 -3.48 2.24 0.82
C GLY A 67 -2.94 0.84 1.12
N ALA A 68 -2.38 0.65 2.32
CA ALA A 68 -1.67 -0.54 2.77
C ALA A 68 -2.47 -1.87 2.74
N GLY A 69 -3.70 -1.88 2.27
CA GLY A 69 -4.58 -3.06 2.33
C GLY A 69 -4.78 -3.48 3.77
N ARG A 70 -4.28 -4.66 4.15
CA ARG A 70 -4.28 -5.11 5.55
C ARG A 70 -2.94 -4.87 6.24
N GLY A 71 -1.98 -4.19 5.61
CA GLY A 71 -0.65 -3.90 6.17
C GLY A 71 0.38 -5.00 5.93
N GLU A 72 0.18 -5.85 4.92
CA GLU A 72 1.08 -6.96 4.60
C GLU A 72 2.52 -6.48 4.35
N LEU A 73 2.70 -5.36 3.65
CA LEU A 73 4.03 -4.81 3.35
C LEU A 73 4.74 -4.35 4.63
N LEU A 74 4.07 -3.53 5.45
CA LEU A 74 4.66 -3.01 6.68
C LEU A 74 5.02 -4.15 7.65
N ARG A 75 4.17 -5.18 7.77
CA ARG A 75 4.50 -6.38 8.56
C ARG A 75 5.73 -7.12 8.00
N ALA A 76 5.81 -7.27 6.68
CA ALA A 76 6.96 -7.92 6.05
C ALA A 76 8.25 -7.11 6.26
N LEU A 77 8.21 -5.78 6.18
CA LEU A 77 9.35 -4.91 6.47
C LEU A 77 9.82 -5.05 7.91
N VAL A 78 8.90 -5.02 8.89
CA VAL A 78 9.24 -5.23 10.31
C VAL A 78 9.83 -6.62 10.55
N GLY A 79 9.37 -7.64 9.86
CA GLY A 79 9.94 -8.99 9.98
C GLY A 79 11.31 -9.17 9.32
N LEU A 80 11.75 -8.23 8.48
CA LEU A 80 13.04 -8.26 7.77
C LEU A 80 14.09 -7.31 8.36
N ALA A 81 13.66 -6.29 9.11
CA ALA A 81 14.52 -5.32 9.80
C ALA A 81 15.07 -5.88 11.11
#